data_AF-A0A419DCB3-F1
#
_entry.id   AF-A0A419DCB3-F1
#
_cell.length_a   1.000
_cell.length_b   1.000
_cell.length_c   1.000
_cell.angle_alpha   90.00
_cell.angle_beta   90.00
_cell.angle_gamma   90.00
#
_symmetry.space_group_name_H-M   'P 1'
#
loop_
_entity.id
_entity.type
_entity.pdbx_description
1 polymer ?
#
loop_
_entity_poly.entity_id
_entity_poly.type
_entity_poly.pdbx_seq_one_letter_code
_entity_poly.pdbx_strand_id
1 'polypeptide(L)'
;MRSPTKIGIFTLFGLGLLVLAGQILGNSALQVPFFDLTRTFNFEFDKESVKESEGLKQIVEDNLEGKEGVYAVYIEQLPASPSAVIEEEGEYYGRLQDEQFPSASLYKLVLMAAVLKEVEKGTIGLKENISATKTDLSRIYGGVDYGYEQAPETIVYTTDEALTRIGRVSDNFASIMLNIRLSKISKGESQKGLLTQIAGELGMKGTDFSSDPVQTTAS
;
A
#
# COMPACT_ATOMS: atom_id res chain seq x y z
N MET A 1 -13.33 60.07 4.05
CA MET A 1 -14.46 59.13 3.89
C MET A 1 -14.26 58.35 2.59
N ARG A 2 -13.98 57.05 2.66
CA ARG A 2 -13.77 56.19 1.47
C ARG A 2 -15.10 55.60 1.04
N SER A 3 -15.38 55.67 -0.27
CA SER A 3 -16.59 55.14 -0.90
C SER A 3 -16.69 53.62 -0.72
N PRO A 4 -17.86 53.06 -0.39
CA PRO A 4 -18.07 51.63 -0.44
C PRO A 4 -18.09 51.19 -1.91
N THR A 5 -17.19 50.25 -2.24
CA THR A 5 -17.07 49.61 -3.55
C THR A 5 -18.41 49.03 -3.99
N LYS A 6 -18.97 49.59 -5.06
CA LYS A 6 -20.13 49.03 -5.76
C LYS A 6 -19.67 47.74 -6.45
N ILE A 7 -19.98 46.59 -5.85
CA ILE A 7 -19.88 45.31 -6.53
C ILE A 7 -20.88 45.37 -7.68
N GLY A 8 -20.38 45.53 -8.90
CA GLY A 8 -21.21 45.62 -10.09
C GLY A 8 -21.97 44.31 -10.31
N ILE A 9 -23.18 44.41 -10.84
CA ILE A 9 -24.07 43.27 -11.16
C ILE A 9 -23.36 42.16 -11.95
N PHE A 10 -22.39 42.51 -12.80
CA PHE A 10 -21.57 41.56 -13.55
C PHE A 10 -20.69 40.66 -12.67
N THR A 11 -20.23 41.15 -11.52
CA THR A 11 -19.44 40.38 -10.54
C THR A 11 -20.31 39.32 -9.85
N LEU A 12 -21.55 39.69 -9.51
CA LEU A 12 -22.53 38.75 -8.94
C LEU A 12 -22.94 37.70 -9.97
N PHE A 13 -23.10 38.11 -11.23
CA PHE A 13 -23.40 37.18 -12.33
C PHE A 13 -22.24 36.20 -12.58
N GLY A 14 -21.00 36.68 -12.53
CA GLY A 14 -19.80 35.84 -12.64
C GLY A 14 -19.67 34.82 -11.50
N LEU A 15 -19.94 35.24 -10.25
CA LEU A 15 -19.99 34.33 -9.10
C LEU A 15 -21.10 33.29 -9.23
N GLY A 16 -22.28 33.69 -9.73
CA GLY A 16 -23.39 32.77 -10.00
C GLY A 16 -23.04 31.70 -11.05
N LEU A 17 -22.37 32.09 -12.13
CA LEU A 17 -21.90 31.17 -13.16
C LEU A 17 -20.84 30.19 -12.64
N LEU A 18 -19.95 30.63 -11.75
CA LEU A 18 -18.95 29.75 -11.11
C LEU A 18 -19.60 28.70 -10.20
N VAL A 19 -20.63 29.07 -9.44
CA VAL A 19 -21.39 28.12 -8.60
C VAL A 19 -22.16 27.12 -9.46
N LEU A 20 -22.79 27.57 -10.55
CA LEU A 20 -23.49 26.71 -11.51
C LEU A 20 -22.53 25.74 -12.21
N ALA A 21 -21.36 26.20 -12.63
CA ALA A 21 -20.32 25.34 -13.21
C ALA A 21 -19.85 24.29 -12.19
N GLY A 22 -19.68 24.66 -10.93
CA GLY A 22 -19.33 23.74 -9.84
C GLY A 22 -20.41 22.69 -9.56
N GLN A 23 -21.69 23.00 -9.77
CA GLN A 23 -22.79 22.02 -9.62
C GLN A 23 -22.94 21.10 -10.83
N ILE A 24 -22.68 21.59 -12.04
CA ILE A 24 -22.74 20.78 -13.27
C ILE A 24 -21.52 19.86 -13.38
N LEU A 25 -20.36 20.30 -12.90
CA LEU A 25 -19.12 19.50 -12.87
C LEU A 25 -18.94 18.72 -11.56
N GLY A 26 -19.71 19.04 -10.52
CA GLY A 26 -19.63 18.44 -9.20
C GLY A 26 -20.52 17.20 -9.05
N ASN A 27 -20.00 16.06 -9.52
CA ASN A 27 -20.18 14.74 -8.89
C ASN A 27 -19.49 13.61 -9.64
N SER A 28 -18.75 13.90 -10.72
CA SER A 28 -17.63 13.06 -11.12
C SER A 28 -16.50 13.24 -10.10
N ALA A 29 -16.74 12.86 -8.85
CA ALA A 29 -15.66 12.42 -7.99
C ALA A 29 -14.85 11.47 -8.88
N LEU A 30 -13.58 11.82 -9.12
CA LEU A 30 -12.60 10.91 -9.68
C LEU A 30 -12.75 9.63 -8.88
N GLN A 31 -13.47 8.65 -9.44
CA GLN A 31 -13.50 7.30 -8.94
C GLN A 31 -12.11 6.79 -9.27
N VAL A 32 -11.16 7.14 -8.42
CA VAL A 32 -9.90 6.43 -8.34
C VAL A 32 -10.32 5.00 -8.11
N PRO A 33 -10.01 4.05 -9.01
CA PRO A 33 -10.46 2.68 -8.87
C PRO A 33 -10.00 2.20 -7.50
N PHE A 34 -10.95 2.00 -6.60
CA PHE A 34 -10.68 1.38 -5.31
C PHE A 34 -10.30 -0.05 -5.65
N PHE A 35 -9.02 -0.38 -5.53
CA PHE A 35 -8.58 -1.76 -5.63
C PHE A 35 -9.22 -2.53 -4.49
N ASP A 36 -10.15 -3.43 -4.82
CA ASP A 36 -10.76 -4.32 -3.87
C ASP A 36 -9.75 -5.42 -3.50
N LEU A 37 -8.94 -5.12 -2.48
CA LEU A 37 -7.93 -6.02 -1.92
C LEU A 37 -8.55 -7.21 -1.15
N THR A 38 -9.89 -7.29 -1.04
CA THR A 38 -10.57 -8.44 -0.42
C THR A 38 -10.73 -9.62 -1.37
N ARG A 39 -10.52 -9.41 -2.68
CA ARG A 39 -10.50 -10.52 -3.64
C ARG A 39 -9.14 -11.22 -3.57
N THR A 40 -9.15 -12.45 -3.06
CA THR A 40 -8.01 -13.36 -3.16
C THR A 40 -7.80 -13.72 -4.62
N PHE A 41 -6.69 -13.25 -5.21
CA PHE A 41 -6.25 -13.71 -6.52
C PHE A 41 -5.51 -15.04 -6.31
N ASN A 42 -6.13 -16.14 -6.72
CA ASN A 42 -5.44 -17.41 -6.80
C ASN A 42 -4.72 -17.45 -8.15
N PHE A 43 -3.42 -17.19 -8.11
CA PHE A 43 -2.58 -17.34 -9.28
C PHE A 43 -2.06 -18.78 -9.34
N GLU A 44 -2.63 -19.58 -10.23
CA GLU A 44 -2.07 -20.88 -10.60
C GLU A 44 -1.11 -20.65 -11.77
N PHE A 45 0.18 -20.56 -11.46
CA PHE A 45 1.22 -20.35 -12.46
C PHE A 45 1.77 -21.71 -12.91
N ASP A 46 1.42 -22.13 -14.12
CA ASP A 46 2.06 -23.27 -14.75
C ASP A 46 3.40 -22.82 -15.34
N LYS A 47 4.47 -22.94 -14.54
CA LYS A 47 5.82 -22.45 -14.88
C LYS A 47 6.47 -23.16 -16.07
N GLU A 48 5.89 -24.26 -16.57
CA GLU A 48 6.55 -25.10 -17.58
C GLU A 48 6.39 -24.61 -19.03
N SER A 49 5.52 -23.62 -19.31
CA SER A 49 5.24 -23.17 -20.68
C SER A 49 5.55 -21.70 -20.99
N VAL A 50 5.95 -20.88 -20.00
CA VAL A 50 6.18 -19.46 -20.24
C VAL A 50 7.64 -19.20 -20.61
N LYS A 51 7.88 -18.86 -21.88
CA LYS A 51 9.20 -18.47 -22.35
C LYS A 51 9.52 -17.02 -21.93
N GLU A 52 10.73 -16.80 -21.42
CA GLU A 52 11.24 -15.46 -21.11
C GLU A 52 11.14 -14.53 -22.34
N SER A 53 10.59 -13.33 -22.17
CA SER A 53 10.48 -12.33 -23.24
C SER A 53 11.86 -11.71 -23.50
N GLU A 54 12.44 -12.05 -24.66
CA GLU A 54 13.71 -11.48 -25.13
C GLU A 54 13.62 -9.95 -25.27
N GLY A 55 12.43 -9.41 -25.59
CA GLY A 55 12.20 -7.97 -25.66
C GLY A 55 12.32 -7.30 -24.29
N LEU A 56 11.63 -7.83 -23.28
CA LEU A 56 11.73 -7.33 -21.90
C LEU A 56 13.16 -7.44 -21.37
N LYS A 57 13.82 -8.57 -21.63
CA LYS A 57 15.20 -8.81 -21.25
C LYS A 57 16.13 -7.75 -21.81
N GLN A 58 16.11 -7.53 -23.13
CA GLN A 58 16.96 -6.53 -23.77
C GLN A 58 16.72 -5.13 -23.16
N ILE A 59 15.45 -4.73 -22.99
CA ILE A 59 15.10 -3.43 -22.40
C ILE A 59 15.67 -3.31 -20.99
N VAL A 60 15.51 -4.32 -20.13
CA VAL A 60 15.98 -4.25 -18.74
C VAL A 60 17.51 -4.24 -18.69
N GLU A 61 18.18 -5.14 -19.42
CA GLU A 61 19.65 -5.23 -19.46
C GLU A 61 20.28 -3.93 -19.95
N ASP A 62 19.76 -3.33 -21.03
CA ASP A 62 20.25 -2.05 -21.55
C ASP A 62 20.07 -0.90 -20.54
N ASN A 63 18.99 -0.90 -19.76
CA ASN A 63 18.76 0.12 -18.72
C ASN A 63 19.66 -0.06 -17.50
N LEU A 64 20.09 -1.29 -17.22
CA LEU A 64 21.00 -1.64 -16.13
C LEU A 64 22.48 -1.53 -16.53
N GLU A 65 22.79 -1.44 -17.83
CA GLU A 65 24.16 -1.30 -18.30
C GLU A 65 24.85 -0.06 -17.68
N GLY A 66 26.02 -0.29 -17.09
CA GLY A 66 26.80 0.76 -16.42
C GLY A 66 26.20 1.30 -15.13
N LYS A 67 25.10 0.72 -14.61
CA LYS A 67 24.55 1.07 -13.29
C LYS A 67 25.28 0.32 -12.19
N GLU A 68 25.62 1.02 -11.11
CA GLU A 68 26.25 0.42 -9.93
C GLU A 68 25.20 -0.24 -9.03
N GLY A 69 25.45 -1.48 -8.61
CA GLY A 69 24.59 -2.20 -7.67
C GLY A 69 24.21 -3.61 -8.12
N VAL A 70 23.50 -4.34 -7.26
CA VAL A 70 22.91 -5.65 -7.58
C VAL A 70 21.40 -5.47 -7.69
N TYR A 71 20.84 -5.84 -8.84
CA TYR A 71 19.43 -5.64 -9.16
C TYR A 71 18.74 -6.99 -9.36
N ALA A 72 17.65 -7.21 -8.62
CA ALA A 72 16.64 -8.20 -8.97
C ALA A 72 15.45 -7.52 -9.64
N VAL A 73 14.95 -8.16 -10.69
CA VAL A 73 13.81 -7.68 -11.48
C VAL A 73 12.91 -8.86 -11.78
N TYR A 74 11.62 -8.70 -11.51
CA TYR A 74 10.59 -9.66 -11.89
C TYR A 74 9.47 -8.88 -12.59
N ILE A 75 9.18 -9.24 -13.82
CA ILE A 75 8.12 -8.64 -14.63
C ILE A 75 7.27 -9.79 -15.15
N GLU A 76 5.97 -9.70 -14.94
CA GLU A 76 5.02 -10.68 -15.42
C GLU A 76 3.75 -9.98 -15.88
N GLN A 77 3.25 -10.40 -17.03
CA GLN A 77 1.96 -9.99 -17.54
C GLN A 77 0.84 -10.69 -16.76
N LEU A 78 0.09 -9.90 -15.98
CA LEU A 78 -1.10 -10.40 -15.30
C LEU A 78 -2.29 -10.50 -16.28
N PRO A 79 -3.19 -11.49 -16.10
CA PRO A 79 -4.41 -11.57 -16.89
C PRO A 79 -5.27 -10.32 -16.67
N ALA A 80 -5.91 -9.83 -17.74
CA ALA A 80 -6.72 -8.60 -17.70
C ALA A 80 -7.92 -8.69 -16.74
N SER A 81 -8.37 -9.91 -16.42
CA SER A 81 -9.33 -10.16 -15.36
C SER A 81 -9.09 -11.54 -14.75
N PRO A 82 -9.58 -11.81 -13.52
CA PRO A 82 -9.48 -13.14 -12.89
C PRO A 82 -10.12 -14.27 -13.72
N SER A 83 -11.04 -13.95 -14.62
CA SER A 83 -11.71 -14.92 -15.50
C SER A 83 -11.19 -14.89 -16.93
N ALA A 84 -10.22 -14.02 -17.23
CA ALA A 84 -9.61 -13.97 -18.55
C ALA A 84 -8.66 -15.15 -18.69
N VAL A 85 -8.93 -15.99 -19.69
CA VAL A 85 -7.96 -16.96 -20.17
C VAL A 85 -6.92 -16.17 -20.95
N ILE A 86 -5.65 -16.29 -20.60
CA ILE A 86 -4.58 -15.77 -21.44
C ILE A 86 -4.50 -16.74 -22.63
N GLU A 87 -5.01 -16.33 -23.78
CA GLU A 87 -5.02 -17.17 -24.99
C GLU A 87 -3.63 -17.30 -25.62
N GLU A 88 -2.69 -16.42 -25.25
CA GLU A 88 -1.29 -16.42 -25.68
C GLU A 88 -0.35 -16.66 -24.49
N GLU A 89 0.88 -17.12 -24.73
CA GLU A 89 1.91 -17.17 -23.69
C GLU A 89 2.19 -15.74 -23.19
N GLY A 90 1.82 -15.42 -21.95
CA GLY A 90 2.01 -14.09 -21.37
C GLY A 90 3.49 -13.72 -21.30
N GLU A 91 3.81 -12.43 -21.39
CA GLU A 91 5.21 -12.00 -21.27
C GLU A 91 5.72 -12.10 -19.83
N TYR A 92 6.95 -12.58 -19.68
CA TYR A 92 7.63 -12.67 -18.39
C TYR A 92 9.13 -12.43 -18.53
N TYR A 93 9.74 -11.83 -17.51
CA TYR A 93 11.19 -11.65 -17.38
C TYR A 93 11.61 -11.71 -15.90
N GLY A 94 12.71 -12.43 -15.63
CA GLY A 94 13.22 -12.62 -14.27
C GLY A 94 14.74 -12.54 -14.19
N ARG A 95 15.26 -11.57 -13.45
CA ARG A 95 16.68 -11.41 -13.12
C ARG A 95 16.88 -11.54 -11.62
N LEU A 96 17.75 -12.46 -11.19
CA LEU A 96 18.02 -12.74 -9.77
C LEU A 96 16.73 -12.91 -8.92
N GLN A 97 15.67 -13.44 -9.52
CA GLN A 97 14.34 -13.49 -8.89
C GLN A 97 14.25 -14.46 -7.70
N ASP A 98 15.13 -15.47 -7.68
CA ASP A 98 15.17 -16.50 -6.64
C ASP A 98 16.17 -16.13 -5.51
N GLU A 99 16.87 -15.00 -5.65
CA GLU A 99 17.80 -14.46 -4.66
C GLU A 99 17.07 -13.62 -3.60
N GLN A 100 17.64 -13.51 -2.40
CA GLN A 100 17.06 -12.75 -1.30
C GLN A 100 17.51 -11.29 -1.29
N PHE A 101 16.54 -10.38 -1.20
CA PHE A 101 16.78 -8.93 -1.10
C PHE A 101 16.09 -8.35 0.13
N PRO A 102 16.67 -7.30 0.77
CA PRO A 102 15.99 -6.55 1.80
C PRO A 102 14.69 -5.94 1.25
N SER A 103 13.56 -6.32 1.84
CA SER A 103 12.24 -5.89 1.36
C SER A 103 11.91 -4.42 1.70
N ALA A 104 12.66 -3.82 2.62
CA ALA A 104 12.37 -2.50 3.18
C ALA A 104 10.88 -2.42 3.57
N SER A 105 10.12 -1.45 3.05
CA SER A 105 8.70 -1.26 3.38
C SER A 105 7.74 -2.23 2.67
N LEU A 106 8.21 -3.12 1.78
CA LEU A 106 7.32 -4.03 1.05
C LEU A 106 6.60 -5.05 1.97
N TYR A 107 7.14 -5.34 3.15
CA TYR A 107 6.46 -6.18 4.16
C TYR A 107 5.07 -5.65 4.54
N LYS A 108 4.84 -4.34 4.38
CA LYS A 108 3.56 -3.69 4.70
C LYS A 108 2.41 -4.21 3.83
N LEU A 109 2.69 -4.76 2.65
CA LEU A 109 1.67 -5.42 1.82
C LEU A 109 1.11 -6.68 2.52
N VAL A 110 1.98 -7.48 3.12
CA VAL A 110 1.58 -8.67 3.90
C VAL A 110 0.83 -8.26 5.16
N LEU A 111 1.27 -7.17 5.82
CA LEU A 111 0.53 -6.58 6.94
C LEU A 111 -0.88 -6.13 6.55
N MET A 112 -1.02 -5.42 5.43
CA MET A 112 -2.33 -4.98 4.94
C MET A 112 -3.23 -6.18 4.65
N ALA A 113 -2.71 -7.23 4.00
CA ALA A 113 -3.45 -8.46 3.75
C ALA A 113 -3.89 -9.15 5.07
N ALA A 114 -3.00 -9.22 6.06
CA ALA A 114 -3.32 -9.77 7.38
C ALA A 114 -4.47 -9.00 8.07
N VAL A 115 -4.43 -7.67 8.03
CA VAL A 115 -5.49 -6.83 8.61
C VAL A 115 -6.80 -7.01 7.84
N LEU A 116 -6.77 -7.01 6.50
CA LEU A 116 -7.97 -7.20 5.67
C LEU A 116 -8.61 -8.57 5.90
N LYS A 117 -7.82 -9.62 6.11
CA LYS A 117 -8.32 -10.94 6.50
C LYS A 117 -9.07 -10.90 7.84
N GLU A 118 -8.57 -10.18 8.83
CA GLU A 118 -9.26 -10.01 10.10
C GLU A 118 -10.50 -9.10 10.00
N VAL A 119 -10.51 -8.15 9.05
CA VAL A 119 -11.70 -7.38 8.69
C VAL A 119 -12.77 -8.27 8.06
N GLU A 120 -12.39 -9.14 7.13
CA GLU A 120 -13.31 -10.08 6.47
C GLU A 120 -13.94 -11.05 7.49
N LYS A 121 -13.15 -11.52 8.46
CA LYS A 121 -13.65 -12.33 9.59
C LYS A 121 -14.54 -11.55 10.57
N GLY A 122 -14.63 -10.23 10.46
CA GLY A 122 -15.36 -9.37 11.39
C GLY A 122 -14.67 -9.16 12.74
N THR A 123 -13.39 -9.51 12.88
CA THR A 123 -12.62 -9.35 14.13
C THR A 123 -12.05 -7.94 14.27
N ILE A 124 -11.79 -7.26 13.16
CA ILE A 124 -11.44 -5.83 13.12
C ILE A 124 -12.51 -5.07 12.33
N GLY A 125 -12.97 -3.94 12.86
CA GLY A 125 -13.84 -3.03 12.11
C GLY A 125 -13.03 -2.03 11.28
N LEU A 126 -13.41 -1.78 10.02
CA LEU A 126 -12.79 -0.72 9.21
C LEU A 126 -12.90 0.67 9.86
N LYS A 127 -14.02 0.93 10.56
CA LYS A 127 -14.27 2.18 11.29
C LYS A 127 -13.89 2.12 12.77
N GLU A 128 -13.25 1.03 13.21
CA GLU A 128 -12.71 0.93 14.56
C GLU A 128 -11.50 1.86 14.71
N ASN A 129 -11.43 2.60 15.81
CA ASN A 129 -10.29 3.46 16.13
C ASN A 129 -9.13 2.63 16.69
N ILE A 130 -7.95 2.83 16.12
CA ILE A 130 -6.65 2.45 16.67
C ILE A 130 -5.93 3.72 17.13
N SER A 131 -5.24 3.65 18.27
CA SER A 131 -4.52 4.79 18.82
C SER A 131 -3.22 4.36 19.50
N ALA A 132 -2.23 5.25 19.48
CA ALA A 132 -0.97 5.10 20.17
C ALA A 132 -0.38 6.49 20.48
N THR A 133 0.59 6.53 21.39
CA THR A 133 1.34 7.76 21.67
C THR A 133 2.46 7.93 20.64
N LYS A 134 2.72 9.17 20.23
CA LYS A 134 3.85 9.50 19.35
C LYS A 134 5.16 9.06 19.98
N THR A 135 5.29 9.21 21.30
CA THR A 135 6.46 8.74 22.05
C THR A 135 6.69 7.23 21.90
N ASP A 136 5.64 6.40 22.06
CA ASP A 136 5.78 4.95 21.90
C ASP A 136 6.08 4.55 20.47
N LEU A 137 5.40 5.16 19.51
CA LEU A 137 5.62 4.90 18.09
C LEU A 137 7.05 5.26 17.69
N SER A 138 7.55 6.40 18.17
CA SER A 138 8.92 6.84 17.88
C SER A 138 9.96 5.92 18.51
N ARG A 139 9.70 5.44 19.74
CA ARG A 139 10.56 4.48 20.42
C ARG A 139 10.62 3.14 19.69
N ILE A 140 9.49 2.65 19.17
CA ILE A 140 9.43 1.40 18.40
C ILE A 140 10.15 1.57 17.06
N TYR A 141 9.87 2.66 16.33
CA TYR A 141 10.44 2.94 15.02
C TYR A 141 11.95 3.27 15.06
N GLY A 142 12.44 3.81 16.19
CA GLY A 142 13.81 4.30 16.35
C GLY A 142 14.00 5.78 16.00
N GLY A 143 12.91 6.54 15.82
CA GLY A 143 12.93 7.95 15.45
C GLY A 143 11.51 8.50 15.26
N VAL A 144 11.38 9.79 14.94
CA VAL A 144 10.09 10.36 14.53
C VAL A 144 9.92 10.10 13.04
N ASP A 145 8.80 9.48 12.65
CA ASP A 145 8.50 9.26 11.24
C ASP A 145 8.22 10.59 10.53
N TYR A 146 8.53 10.65 9.24
CA TYR A 146 8.41 11.89 8.47
C TYR A 146 6.97 12.41 8.46
N GLY A 147 6.80 13.69 8.80
CA GLY A 147 5.49 14.34 8.86
C GLY A 147 4.78 14.22 10.20
N TYR A 148 5.42 13.65 11.23
CA TYR A 148 4.89 13.55 12.60
C TYR A 148 5.57 14.48 13.61
N GLU A 149 6.49 15.33 13.19
CA GLU A 149 7.25 16.22 14.07
C GLU A 149 6.31 17.11 14.89
N GLN A 150 5.30 17.67 14.22
CA GLN A 150 4.28 18.54 14.81
C GLN A 150 2.95 17.83 15.11
N ALA A 151 2.89 16.51 14.91
CA ALA A 151 1.68 15.75 15.22
C ALA A 151 1.38 15.77 16.73
N PRO A 152 0.08 15.71 17.12
CA PRO A 152 -0.32 15.61 18.51
C PRO A 152 0.30 14.38 19.18
N GLU A 153 0.44 14.42 20.51
CA GLU A 153 1.04 13.30 21.25
C GLU A 153 0.22 12.02 21.12
N THR A 154 -1.11 12.13 21.04
CA THR A 154 -1.97 10.98 20.76
C THR A 154 -2.31 10.97 19.27
N ILE A 155 -1.92 9.90 18.59
CA ILE A 155 -2.25 9.64 17.19
C ILE A 155 -3.41 8.66 17.16
N VAL A 156 -4.45 9.00 16.41
CA VAL A 156 -5.68 8.20 16.28
C VAL A 156 -6.02 8.07 14.81
N TYR A 157 -6.27 6.84 14.38
CA TYR A 157 -6.78 6.51 13.04
C TYR A 157 -7.90 5.50 13.18
N THR A 158 -8.82 5.50 12.23
CA THR A 158 -9.61 4.30 11.92
C THR A 158 -8.71 3.25 11.25
N THR A 159 -9.07 1.97 11.32
CA THR A 159 -8.38 0.90 10.57
C THR A 159 -8.27 1.24 9.07
N ASP A 160 -9.34 1.77 8.48
CA ASP A 160 -9.43 2.21 7.08
C ASP A 160 -8.43 3.34 6.75
N GLU A 161 -8.34 4.35 7.62
CA GLU A 161 -7.35 5.43 7.47
C GLU A 161 -5.92 4.89 7.59
N ALA A 162 -5.65 3.99 8.53
CA ALA A 162 -4.33 3.40 8.69
C ALA A 162 -3.93 2.59 7.44
N LEU A 163 -4.79 1.72 6.94
CA LEU A 163 -4.58 0.98 5.69
C LEU A 163 -4.33 1.92 4.51
N THR A 164 -5.13 2.98 4.39
CA THR A 164 -4.99 3.99 3.33
C THR A 164 -3.64 4.70 3.40
N ARG A 165 -3.19 5.09 4.60
CA ARG A 165 -1.90 5.77 4.79
C ARG A 165 -0.72 4.86 4.45
N ILE A 166 -0.78 3.59 4.86
CA ILE A 166 0.22 2.59 4.50
C ILE A 166 0.29 2.42 2.98
N GLY A 167 -0.87 2.21 2.32
CA GLY A 167 -0.90 1.99 0.87
C GLY A 167 -0.47 3.21 0.05
N ARG A 168 -0.72 4.43 0.53
CA ARG A 168 -0.46 5.67 -0.24
C ARG A 168 0.90 6.30 0.03
N VAL A 169 1.36 6.26 1.28
CA VAL A 169 2.58 6.98 1.70
C VAL A 169 3.52 6.12 2.54
N SER A 170 3.29 4.79 2.61
CA SER A 170 4.12 3.85 3.36
C SER A 170 4.32 4.21 4.83
N ASP A 171 3.29 4.80 5.45
CA ASP A 171 3.34 5.34 6.81
C ASP A 171 3.81 4.30 7.85
N ASN A 172 4.94 4.58 8.52
CA ASN A 172 5.53 3.64 9.47
C ASN A 172 4.74 3.58 10.77
N PHE A 173 4.25 4.72 11.25
CA PHE A 173 3.46 4.81 12.47
C PHE A 173 2.12 4.08 12.33
N ALA A 174 1.41 4.26 11.22
CA ALA A 174 0.19 3.51 10.92
C ALA A 174 0.47 1.99 10.85
N SER A 175 1.59 1.59 10.25
CA SER A 175 2.03 0.18 10.19
C SER A 175 2.24 -0.40 11.59
N ILE A 176 2.95 0.33 12.46
CA ILE A 176 3.18 -0.08 13.86
C ILE A 176 1.85 -0.18 14.62
N MET A 177 0.94 0.77 14.44
CA MET A 177 -0.37 0.75 15.10
C MET A 177 -1.22 -0.48 14.69
N LEU A 178 -1.22 -0.83 13.40
CA LEU A 178 -1.90 -2.04 12.92
C LEU A 178 -1.23 -3.32 13.42
N ASN A 179 0.11 -3.36 13.50
CA ASN A 179 0.83 -4.48 14.10
C ASN A 179 0.44 -4.70 15.56
N ILE A 180 0.42 -3.62 16.36
CA ILE A 180 -0.02 -3.68 17.77
C ILE A 180 -1.47 -4.21 17.85
N ARG A 181 -2.34 -3.80 16.92
CA ARG A 181 -3.73 -4.28 16.86
C ARG A 181 -3.79 -5.78 16.57
N LEU A 182 -3.07 -6.26 15.56
CA LEU A 182 -3.01 -7.68 15.21
C LEU A 182 -2.47 -8.55 16.36
N SER A 183 -1.37 -8.13 17.01
CA SER A 183 -0.79 -8.88 18.14
C SER A 183 -1.75 -9.02 19.33
N LYS A 184 -2.64 -8.04 19.55
CA LYS A 184 -3.67 -8.14 20.60
C LYS A 184 -4.73 -9.20 20.26
N ILE A 185 -5.04 -9.38 18.98
CA ILE A 185 -6.06 -10.30 18.50
C ILE A 185 -5.53 -11.75 18.43
N SER A 186 -4.25 -11.91 18.07
CA SER A 186 -3.62 -13.23 17.89
C SER A 186 -3.33 -13.98 19.20
N LYS A 187 -3.78 -13.47 20.36
CA LYS A 187 -3.66 -14.11 21.69
C LYS A 187 -2.24 -14.59 22.04
N GLY A 188 -1.22 -13.87 21.58
CA GLY A 188 0.18 -14.14 21.90
C GLY A 188 0.97 -14.83 20.79
N GLU A 189 0.39 -15.05 19.61
CA GLU A 189 1.20 -15.34 18.43
C GLU A 189 2.07 -14.14 18.07
N SER A 190 3.36 -14.41 17.82
CA SER A 190 4.31 -13.38 17.38
C SER A 190 3.85 -12.72 16.09
N GLN A 191 4.18 -11.44 15.92
CA GLN A 191 3.85 -10.72 14.70
C GLN A 191 4.55 -11.38 13.50
N LYS A 192 5.82 -11.77 13.69
CA LYS A 192 6.57 -12.58 12.72
C LYS A 192 5.79 -13.84 12.32
N GLY A 193 5.30 -14.63 13.28
CA GLY A 193 4.55 -15.86 13.01
C GLY A 193 3.31 -15.61 12.16
N LEU A 194 2.50 -14.62 12.54
CA LEU A 194 1.30 -14.25 11.80
C LEU A 194 1.62 -13.81 10.38
N LEU A 195 2.60 -12.91 10.20
CA LEU A 195 2.96 -12.42 8.87
C LEU A 195 3.59 -13.53 7.99
N THR A 196 4.40 -14.42 8.57
CA THR A 196 4.91 -15.61 7.87
C THR A 196 3.78 -16.52 7.41
N GLN A 197 2.78 -16.76 8.26
CA GLN A 197 1.61 -17.55 7.88
C GLN A 197 0.87 -16.90 6.70
N ILE A 198 0.56 -15.60 6.80
CA ILE A 198 -0.17 -14.87 5.75
C ILE A 198 0.63 -14.85 4.44
N ALA A 199 1.94 -14.61 4.49
CA ALA A 199 2.81 -14.69 3.31
C ALA A 199 2.75 -16.08 2.65
N GLY A 200 2.73 -17.15 3.46
CA GLY A 200 2.56 -18.52 2.98
C GLY A 200 1.21 -18.77 2.31
N GLU A 201 0.12 -18.29 2.91
CA GLU A 201 -1.23 -18.39 2.34
C GLU A 201 -1.38 -17.60 1.03
N LEU A 202 -0.65 -16.48 0.89
CA LEU A 202 -0.58 -15.69 -0.34
C LEU A 202 0.37 -16.29 -1.41
N GLY A 203 0.99 -17.44 -1.14
CA GLY A 203 1.92 -18.07 -2.06
C GLY A 203 3.28 -17.36 -2.18
N MET A 204 3.59 -16.42 -1.29
CA MET A 204 4.85 -15.66 -1.26
C MET A 204 6.01 -16.50 -0.70
N LYS A 205 6.29 -17.63 -1.35
CA LYS A 205 7.41 -18.52 -1.03
C LYS A 205 8.72 -17.73 -1.11
N GLY A 206 9.62 -17.93 -0.14
CA GLY A 206 10.89 -17.18 -0.05
C GLY A 206 10.83 -15.85 0.70
N THR A 207 9.67 -15.48 1.27
CA THR A 207 9.58 -14.32 2.17
C THR A 207 10.03 -14.69 3.58
N ASP A 208 11.03 -13.99 4.12
CA ASP A 208 11.44 -14.08 5.52
C ASP A 208 11.31 -12.72 6.22
N PHE A 209 10.81 -12.76 7.46
CA PHE A 209 10.74 -11.60 8.33
C PHE A 209 11.82 -11.74 9.41
N SER A 210 12.87 -10.94 9.31
CA SER A 210 14.08 -11.09 10.12
C SER A 210 13.95 -10.58 11.57
N SER A 211 12.87 -9.87 11.91
CA SER A 211 12.67 -9.22 13.22
C SER A 211 11.27 -9.49 13.78
N ASP A 212 11.14 -9.30 15.09
CA ASP A 212 9.86 -9.28 15.81
C ASP A 212 9.92 -8.17 16.88
N PRO A 213 9.16 -7.07 16.76
CA PRO A 213 8.18 -6.79 15.70
C PRO A 213 8.81 -6.62 14.32
N VAL A 214 8.08 -6.98 13.26
CA VAL A 214 8.48 -6.71 11.87
C VAL A 214 8.29 -5.23 11.59
N GLN A 215 9.42 -4.53 11.40
CA GLN A 215 9.44 -3.10 11.16
C GLN A 215 10.54 -2.69 10.20
N THR A 216 10.27 -1.63 9.44
CA THR A 216 11.34 -0.81 8.87
C THR A 216 11.89 0.09 9.96
N THR A 217 13.20 0.16 10.12
CA THR A 217 13.87 1.12 11.00
C THR A 217 14.16 2.40 10.24
N ALA A 218 14.18 3.54 10.95
CA ALA A 218 14.82 4.74 10.40
C ALA A 218 16.30 4.42 10.14
N SER A 219 16.73 4.58 8.90
CA SER A 219 18.14 4.57 8.47
C SER A 219 18.77 5.93 8.66
#